data_AF-A0A2I0G0C4-F1
#
_entry.id   AF-A0A2I0G0C4-F1
#
_cell.length_a   1.000
_cell.length_b   1.000
_cell.length_c   1.000
_cell.angle_alpha   90.00
_cell.angle_beta   90.00
_cell.angle_gamma   90.00
#
_symmetry.space_group_name_H-M   'P 1'
#
loop_
_entity.id
_entity.type
_entity.pdbx_description
1 polymer ?
#
loop_
_entity_poly.entity_id
_entity_poly.type
_entity_poly.pdbx_seq_one_letter_code
_entity_poly.pdbx_strand_id
1 'polypeptide(L)'
;MRRIAWLVFGLTLSNAWARNDGVPELLQFVESAQLPAVGLTAGQKKNAAFEQDLNKARTLEKQLQRLKSENLLLERENTLLRQQPIVNQQNTAVAEMQTPKPLPPLPELSQIVKNVRQAFALTPEEAKLQQRLALQKQAMEKTQADKTALESEAFWLQTKSDLNSEMTKELYALGISMGENIRAIQNERKTWGLETDQNTLVKGLLDTLTNKSQLTPEQYQLALRNTEKRIDEARVKVAANQQQAGQKALQAFKAKAGVKKDPTGFWYHIGYAGDEEIKAGAKIAIVVTEKLTNGTVVQDMESNGKMLSQTLESYPPLFRRAISLLKTTAP
;
A
#
# COMPACT_ATOMS: atom_id res chain seq x y z
N MET A 1 -9.30 1.61 -53.15
CA MET A 1 -9.83 0.82 -52.00
C MET A 1 -8.82 -0.27 -51.70
N ARG A 2 -7.97 -0.09 -50.67
CA ARG A 2 -6.91 -1.05 -50.33
C ARG A 2 -7.50 -2.20 -49.51
N ARG A 3 -7.35 -3.43 -49.99
CA ARG A 3 -7.88 -4.65 -49.35
C ARG A 3 -6.82 -5.23 -48.42
N ILE A 4 -7.08 -5.19 -47.11
CA ILE A 4 -6.18 -5.65 -46.04
C ILE A 4 -6.34 -7.16 -45.86
N ALA A 5 -5.22 -7.90 -45.97
CA ALA A 5 -5.18 -9.35 -45.75
C ALA A 5 -4.89 -9.63 -44.26
N TRP A 6 -5.76 -10.41 -43.60
CA TRP A 6 -5.60 -10.80 -42.20
C TRP A 6 -4.94 -12.17 -42.11
N LEU A 7 -3.76 -12.25 -41.47
CA LEU A 7 -3.10 -13.50 -41.07
C LEU A 7 -3.20 -13.64 -39.55
N VAL A 8 -3.75 -14.76 -39.07
CA VAL A 8 -3.88 -15.07 -37.63
C VAL A 8 -2.90 -16.18 -37.29
N PHE A 9 -1.92 -15.90 -36.44
CA PHE A 9 -1.00 -16.89 -35.89
C PHE A 9 -1.48 -17.39 -34.52
N GLY A 10 -1.54 -18.71 -34.34
CA GLY A 10 -1.73 -19.34 -33.04
C GLY A 10 -0.39 -19.85 -32.50
N LEU A 11 0.27 -19.06 -31.66
CA LEU A 11 1.45 -19.45 -30.89
C LEU A 11 1.11 -19.38 -29.41
N THR A 12 1.44 -20.44 -28.67
CA THR A 12 1.36 -20.49 -27.21
C THR A 12 2.54 -19.69 -26.65
N LEU A 13 2.30 -18.47 -26.21
CA LEU A 13 3.31 -17.60 -25.61
C LEU A 13 3.10 -17.54 -24.09
N SER A 14 4.13 -17.97 -23.36
CA SER A 14 4.32 -17.65 -21.94
C SER A 14 4.50 -16.14 -21.81
N ASN A 15 3.76 -15.52 -20.89
CA ASN A 15 3.74 -14.07 -20.66
C ASN A 15 5.16 -13.48 -20.54
N ALA A 16 5.59 -12.74 -21.56
CA ALA A 16 6.64 -11.73 -21.50
C ALA A 16 6.03 -10.41 -21.98
N TRP A 17 6.44 -9.29 -21.39
CA TRP A 17 5.72 -8.02 -21.39
C TRP A 17 5.95 -7.18 -22.65
N ALA A 18 4.88 -6.53 -23.14
CA ALA A 18 4.89 -5.64 -24.29
C ALA A 18 5.72 -4.37 -24.08
N ARG A 19 6.79 -4.19 -24.86
CA ARG A 19 7.47 -2.90 -25.07
C ARG A 19 6.62 -2.01 -25.98
N ASN A 20 6.44 -0.75 -25.62
CA ASN A 20 5.68 0.25 -26.37
C ASN A 20 6.50 0.92 -27.49
N ASP A 21 7.20 0.13 -28.31
CA ASP A 21 8.01 0.65 -29.43
C ASP A 21 7.19 0.68 -30.75
N GLY A 22 5.94 0.20 -30.70
CA GLY A 22 4.99 0.09 -31.81
C GLY A 22 5.41 -0.90 -32.91
N VAL A 23 6.29 -1.84 -32.58
CA VAL A 23 6.61 -3.01 -33.40
C VAL A 23 5.99 -4.23 -32.69
N PRO A 24 5.10 -5.01 -33.33
CA PRO A 24 4.53 -6.25 -32.77
C PRO A 24 5.56 -7.18 -32.12
N GLU A 25 5.21 -7.83 -31.00
CA GLU A 25 6.12 -8.73 -30.26
C GLU A 25 6.55 -9.93 -31.11
N LEU A 26 5.66 -10.41 -31.99
CA LEU A 26 5.98 -11.46 -32.96
C LEU A 26 7.18 -11.09 -33.87
N LEU A 27 7.43 -9.80 -34.11
CA LEU A 27 8.59 -9.32 -34.87
C LEU A 27 9.86 -9.16 -34.00
N GLN A 28 9.72 -9.18 -32.66
CA GLN A 28 10.78 -8.92 -31.70
C GLN A 28 11.35 -10.17 -31.02
N PHE A 29 10.71 -11.35 -31.17
CA PHE A 29 11.01 -12.56 -30.40
C PHE A 29 12.34 -13.29 -30.74
N VAL A 30 13.40 -12.56 -31.09
CA VAL A 30 14.76 -13.09 -31.25
C VAL A 30 15.81 -12.38 -30.39
N GLU A 31 15.50 -11.27 -29.71
CA GLU A 31 16.59 -10.49 -29.09
C GLU A 31 16.26 -9.84 -27.73
N SER A 32 16.69 -10.55 -26.68
CA SER A 32 17.24 -10.02 -25.41
C SER A 32 16.36 -9.23 -24.42
N ALA A 33 16.55 -9.62 -23.16
CA ALA A 33 16.05 -9.00 -21.93
C ALA A 33 16.53 -7.56 -21.72
N GLN A 34 15.65 -6.67 -21.24
CA GLN A 34 15.84 -5.70 -20.13
C GLN A 34 14.63 -4.73 -20.08
N LEU A 35 14.07 -4.49 -18.88
CA LEU A 35 12.93 -3.59 -18.61
C LEU A 35 13.30 -2.09 -18.68
N PRO A 36 12.34 -1.20 -19.00
CA PRO A 36 12.14 0.00 -18.17
C PRO A 36 10.66 0.44 -17.97
N ALA A 37 10.47 1.51 -17.18
CA ALA A 37 9.30 1.84 -16.35
C ALA A 37 8.37 2.99 -16.84
N VAL A 38 7.30 3.21 -16.03
CA VAL A 38 6.48 4.44 -15.75
C VAL A 38 5.13 4.63 -16.48
N GLY A 39 4.09 5.02 -15.71
CA GLY A 39 2.95 5.81 -16.21
C GLY A 39 1.62 5.71 -15.43
N LEU A 40 1.34 6.68 -14.54
CA LEU A 40 0.13 6.87 -13.72
C LEU A 40 -1.13 7.31 -14.48
N THR A 41 -2.32 6.96 -13.97
CA THR A 41 -3.45 7.91 -13.82
C THR A 41 -4.31 7.60 -12.58
N ALA A 42 -4.89 8.66 -12.02
CA ALA A 42 -5.49 8.77 -10.70
C ALA A 42 -6.96 8.31 -10.62
N GLY A 43 -7.42 8.00 -9.40
CA GLY A 43 -8.83 7.79 -9.10
C GLY A 43 -9.10 7.86 -7.59
N GLN A 44 -9.58 9.02 -7.14
CA GLN A 44 -9.97 9.32 -5.76
C GLN A 44 -11.24 8.57 -5.35
N LYS A 45 -11.29 8.05 -4.11
CA LYS A 45 -12.52 7.97 -3.31
C LYS A 45 -12.18 7.94 -1.82
N LYS A 46 -12.99 8.68 -1.05
CA LYS A 46 -12.67 9.33 0.23
C LYS A 46 -12.55 8.39 1.44
N ASN A 47 -11.71 8.84 2.37
CA ASN A 47 -11.31 8.23 3.63
C ASN A 47 -12.40 8.33 4.73
N ALA A 48 -13.33 7.39 4.78
CA ALA A 48 -14.32 7.32 5.87
C ALA A 48 -13.68 6.89 7.22
N ALA A 49 -12.68 6.01 7.19
CA ALA A 49 -11.96 5.56 8.40
C ALA A 49 -11.13 6.70 9.04
N PHE A 50 -10.60 7.62 8.23
CA PHE A 50 -9.84 8.76 8.71
C PHE A 50 -10.69 9.77 9.47
N GLU A 51 -11.90 10.08 8.97
CA GLU A 51 -12.82 10.95 9.72
C GLU A 51 -13.21 10.32 11.07
N GLN A 52 -13.32 8.99 11.12
CA GLN A 52 -13.58 8.27 12.36
C GLN A 52 -12.43 8.42 13.37
N ASP A 53 -11.18 8.28 12.94
CA ASP A 53 -10.02 8.42 13.84
C ASP A 53 -9.78 9.87 14.29
N LEU A 54 -10.08 10.84 13.42
CA LEU A 54 -10.05 12.27 13.78
C LEU A 54 -11.13 12.63 14.80
N ASN A 55 -12.33 12.04 14.66
CA ASN A 55 -13.41 12.18 15.64
C ASN A 55 -13.07 11.51 16.97
N LYS A 56 -12.39 10.35 16.95
CA LYS A 56 -11.86 9.72 18.18
C LYS A 56 -10.81 10.59 18.87
N ALA A 57 -9.86 11.15 18.13
CA ALA A 57 -8.83 12.04 18.68
C ALA A 57 -9.44 13.27 19.36
N ARG A 58 -10.43 13.91 18.72
CA ARG A 58 -11.22 15.01 19.33
C ARG A 58 -11.98 14.58 20.58
N THR A 59 -12.45 13.34 20.62
CA THR A 59 -13.15 12.78 21.79
C THR A 59 -12.20 12.54 22.96
N LEU A 60 -11.02 11.97 22.69
CA LEU A 60 -9.95 11.79 23.67
C LEU A 60 -9.45 13.13 24.22
N GLU A 61 -9.37 14.17 23.38
CA GLU A 61 -9.00 15.51 23.81
C GLU A 61 -9.99 16.08 24.83
N LYS A 62 -11.31 15.94 24.58
CA LYS A 62 -12.35 16.34 25.52
C LYS A 62 -12.28 15.55 26.83
N GLN A 63 -12.02 14.24 26.75
CA GLN A 63 -11.84 13.40 27.95
C GLN A 63 -10.62 13.82 28.76
N LEU A 64 -9.50 14.14 28.12
CA LEU A 64 -8.29 14.60 28.79
C LEU A 64 -8.50 15.95 29.49
N GLN A 65 -9.20 16.90 28.86
CA GLN A 65 -9.54 18.17 29.50
C GLN A 65 -10.42 17.96 30.74
N ARG A 66 -11.41 17.08 30.64
CA ARG A 66 -12.26 16.71 31.79
C ARG A 66 -11.42 16.10 32.92
N LEU A 67 -10.59 15.10 32.62
CA LEU A 67 -9.72 14.48 33.62
C LEU A 67 -8.76 15.47 34.27
N LYS A 68 -8.20 16.41 33.50
CA LYS A 68 -7.35 17.49 34.04
C LYS A 68 -8.11 18.38 35.01
N SER A 69 -9.34 18.77 34.65
CA SER A 69 -10.18 19.59 35.53
C SER A 69 -10.56 18.87 36.81
N GLU A 70 -10.89 17.58 36.73
CA GLU A 70 -11.22 16.75 37.91
C GLU A 70 -9.98 16.53 38.79
N ASN A 71 -8.79 16.31 38.22
CA ASN A 71 -7.54 16.20 38.98
C ASN A 71 -7.22 17.50 39.72
N LEU A 72 -7.42 18.66 39.07
CA LEU A 72 -7.21 19.97 39.70
C LEU A 72 -8.14 20.17 40.92
N LEU A 73 -9.38 19.70 40.83
CA LEU A 73 -10.32 19.75 41.96
C LEU A 73 -9.89 18.84 43.10
N LEU A 74 -9.46 17.61 42.81
CA LEU A 74 -8.94 16.69 43.84
C LEU A 74 -7.64 17.19 44.47
N GLU A 75 -6.75 17.83 43.71
CA GLU A 75 -5.53 18.45 44.25
C GLU A 75 -5.86 19.62 45.17
N ARG A 76 -6.86 20.46 44.82
CA ARG A 76 -7.38 21.50 45.73
C ARG A 76 -7.97 20.90 47.00
N GLU A 77 -8.79 19.86 46.88
CA GLU A 77 -9.39 19.16 48.02
C GLU A 77 -8.31 18.59 48.96
N ASN A 78 -7.27 17.95 48.39
CA ASN A 78 -6.14 17.43 49.15
C ASN A 78 -5.37 18.54 49.88
N THR A 79 -5.18 19.68 49.21
CA THR A 79 -4.52 20.85 49.80
C THR A 79 -5.34 21.44 50.95
N LEU A 80 -6.68 21.45 50.84
CA LEU A 80 -7.57 21.92 51.89
C LEU A 80 -7.61 20.96 53.09
N LEU A 81 -7.72 19.65 52.84
CA LEU A 81 -7.69 18.61 53.87
C LEU A 81 -6.40 18.67 54.69
N ARG A 82 -5.25 18.88 54.04
CA ARG A 82 -3.95 19.01 54.72
C ARG A 82 -3.79 20.30 55.51
N GLN A 83 -4.50 21.37 55.15
CA GLN A 83 -4.45 22.65 55.86
C GLN A 83 -5.37 22.71 57.08
N GLN A 84 -6.47 21.94 57.09
CA GLN A 84 -7.40 21.85 58.23
C GLN A 84 -6.73 21.56 59.59
N PRO A 85 -5.83 20.56 59.73
CA PRO A 85 -5.19 20.30 61.03
C PRO A 85 -4.23 21.42 61.46
N ILE A 86 -3.59 22.13 60.53
CA ILE A 86 -2.66 23.23 60.83
C ILE A 86 -3.43 24.44 61.39
N VAL A 87 -4.57 24.77 60.78
CA VAL A 87 -5.42 25.89 61.21
C VAL A 87 -6.07 25.59 62.56
N ASN A 88 -6.56 24.36 62.77
CA ASN A 88 -7.13 23.96 64.06
C ASN A 88 -6.07 23.96 65.18
N GLN A 89 -4.85 23.49 64.92
CA GLN A 89 -3.77 23.54 65.92
C GLN A 89 -3.27 24.95 66.21
N GLN A 90 -3.22 25.85 65.22
CA GLN A 90 -2.91 27.28 65.46
C GLN A 90 -3.96 27.92 66.38
N ASN A 91 -5.24 27.63 66.19
CA ASN A 91 -6.29 28.17 67.04
C ASN A 91 -6.22 27.62 68.48
N THR A 92 -5.83 26.35 68.68
CA THR A 92 -5.63 25.78 70.01
C THR A 92 -4.35 26.31 70.69
N ALA A 93 -3.25 26.46 69.94
CA ALA A 93 -1.99 26.99 70.47
C ALA A 93 -2.08 28.47 70.86
N VAL A 94 -2.84 29.28 70.11
CA VAL A 94 -3.09 30.69 70.45
C VAL A 94 -4.01 30.82 71.68
N ALA A 95 -4.90 29.85 71.92
CA ALA A 95 -5.71 29.80 73.15
C ALA A 95 -4.89 29.38 74.39
N GLU A 96 -3.84 28.58 74.25
CA GLU A 96 -2.99 28.11 75.35
C GLU A 96 -1.82 29.05 75.71
N MET A 97 -1.49 30.04 74.87
CA MET A 97 -0.39 31.00 75.11
C MET A 97 -0.68 32.10 76.15
N GLN A 98 -1.85 32.12 76.79
CA GLN A 98 -2.23 33.17 77.76
C GLN A 98 -1.90 32.88 79.23
N THR A 99 -1.27 31.74 79.56
CA THR A 99 -0.82 31.47 80.94
C THR A 99 0.59 30.87 80.98
N PRO A 100 1.53 31.43 81.78
CA PRO A 100 2.87 30.88 81.92
C PRO A 100 2.78 29.58 82.74
N LYS A 101 3.05 28.43 82.11
CA LYS A 101 3.14 27.12 82.78
C LYS A 101 4.59 26.58 82.79
N PRO A 102 5.01 25.84 83.83
CA PRO A 102 6.36 25.27 83.92
C PRO A 102 6.59 24.17 82.87
N LEU A 103 7.85 23.87 82.54
CA LEU A 103 8.19 22.79 81.61
C LEU A 103 7.60 21.44 82.05
N PRO A 104 6.96 20.68 81.12
CA PRO A 104 6.32 19.41 81.44
C PRO A 104 7.34 18.28 81.72
N PRO A 105 7.02 17.31 82.60
CA PRO A 105 7.88 16.17 82.90
C PRO A 105 8.03 15.19 81.71
N LEU A 106 9.13 14.42 81.68
CA LEU A 106 9.49 13.48 80.59
C LEU A 106 8.37 12.55 80.06
N PRO A 107 7.44 12.00 80.88
CA PRO A 107 6.32 11.20 80.38
C PRO A 107 5.38 11.97 79.46
N GLU A 108 5.16 13.26 79.73
CA GLU A 108 4.31 14.11 78.90
C GLU A 108 4.98 14.44 77.56
N LEU A 109 6.32 14.57 77.54
CA LEU A 109 7.08 14.72 76.29
C LEU A 109 6.90 13.51 75.36
N SER A 110 6.86 12.28 75.91
CA SER A 110 6.59 11.09 75.09
C SER A 110 5.16 11.04 74.54
N GLN A 111 4.20 11.59 75.28
CA GLN A 111 2.81 11.74 74.84
C GLN A 111 2.69 12.81 73.74
N ILE A 112 3.39 13.93 73.90
CA ILE A 112 3.50 14.99 72.90
C ILE A 112 4.12 14.43 71.61
N VAL A 113 5.23 13.67 71.70
CA VAL A 113 5.84 13.03 70.53
C VAL A 113 4.89 12.03 69.87
N LYS A 114 4.12 11.24 70.64
CA LYS A 114 3.08 10.35 70.10
C LYS A 114 1.97 11.12 69.38
N ASN A 115 1.47 12.20 69.97
CA ASN A 115 0.41 13.04 69.42
C ASN A 115 0.88 13.76 68.15
N VAL A 116 2.12 14.24 68.13
CA VAL A 116 2.78 14.82 66.96
C VAL A 116 2.94 13.76 65.86
N ARG A 117 3.37 12.54 66.20
CA ARG A 117 3.50 11.42 65.23
C ARG A 117 2.16 10.98 64.66
N GLN A 118 1.10 11.01 65.46
CA GLN A 118 -0.27 10.77 65.01
C GLN A 118 -0.82 11.92 64.15
N ALA A 119 -0.45 13.17 64.45
CA ALA A 119 -0.82 14.33 63.63
C ALA A 119 -0.12 14.37 62.26
N PHE A 120 1.04 13.71 62.13
CA PHE A 120 1.74 13.54 60.85
C PHE A 120 1.43 12.21 60.12
N ALA A 121 0.69 11.30 60.74
CA ALA A 121 0.27 10.06 60.09
C ALA A 121 -0.88 10.36 59.12
N LEU A 122 -0.77 9.89 57.87
CA LEU A 122 -1.86 10.03 56.91
C LEU A 122 -3.14 9.41 57.44
N THR A 123 -4.20 10.19 57.46
CA THR A 123 -5.54 9.69 57.78
C THR A 123 -6.01 8.69 56.72
N PRO A 124 -6.90 7.74 57.06
CA PRO A 124 -7.47 6.81 56.07
C PRO A 124 -8.17 7.51 54.89
N GLU A 125 -8.70 8.73 55.09
CA GLU A 125 -9.29 9.54 54.02
C GLU A 125 -8.22 10.15 53.09
N GLU A 126 -7.13 10.70 53.65
CA GLU A 126 -6.01 11.22 52.85
C GLU A 126 -5.34 10.12 52.03
N ALA A 127 -5.20 8.92 52.58
CA ALA A 127 -4.65 7.76 51.87
C ALA A 127 -5.54 7.36 50.68
N LYS A 128 -6.87 7.31 50.87
CA LYS A 128 -7.84 7.06 49.78
C LYS A 128 -7.80 8.15 48.72
N LEU A 129 -7.68 9.42 49.12
CA LEU A 129 -7.62 10.56 48.20
C LEU A 129 -6.31 10.55 47.38
N GLN A 130 -5.17 10.24 48.01
CA GLN A 130 -3.89 10.07 47.32
C GLN A 130 -3.94 8.91 46.31
N GLN A 131 -4.56 7.80 46.67
CA GLN A 131 -4.76 6.68 45.75
C GLN A 131 -5.62 7.08 44.55
N ARG A 132 -6.69 7.86 44.77
CA ARG A 132 -7.54 8.40 43.70
C ARG A 132 -6.75 9.32 42.76
N LEU A 133 -5.90 10.20 43.30
CA LEU A 133 -5.01 11.06 42.51
C LEU A 133 -4.02 10.25 41.67
N ALA A 134 -3.42 9.19 42.24
CA ALA A 134 -2.50 8.33 41.52
C ALA A 134 -3.18 7.61 40.34
N LEU A 135 -4.37 7.03 40.58
CA LEU A 135 -5.17 6.39 39.54
C LEU A 135 -5.59 7.38 38.45
N GLN A 136 -5.95 8.59 38.83
CA GLN A 136 -6.37 9.61 37.87
C GLN A 136 -5.18 10.15 37.06
N LYS A 137 -3.99 10.30 37.66
CA LYS A 137 -2.75 10.63 36.94
C LYS A 137 -2.38 9.55 35.93
N GLN A 138 -2.45 8.29 36.32
CA GLN A 138 -2.23 7.16 35.42
C GLN A 138 -3.24 7.14 34.25
N ALA A 139 -4.52 7.41 34.51
CA ALA A 139 -5.55 7.51 33.47
C ALA A 139 -5.29 8.67 32.49
N MET A 140 -4.82 9.81 32.99
CA MET A 140 -4.42 10.94 32.14
C MET A 140 -3.22 10.61 31.26
N GLU A 141 -2.18 10.00 31.81
CA GLU A 141 -0.98 9.59 31.05
C GLU A 141 -1.34 8.61 29.93
N LYS A 142 -2.19 7.61 30.24
CA LYS A 142 -2.69 6.67 29.23
C LYS A 142 -3.49 7.38 28.14
N THR A 143 -4.40 8.26 28.51
CA THR A 143 -5.24 9.02 27.55
C THR A 143 -4.39 9.97 26.69
N GLN A 144 -3.34 10.58 27.26
CA GLN A 144 -2.40 11.42 26.53
C GLN A 144 -1.54 10.59 25.55
N ALA A 145 -1.10 9.39 25.96
CA ALA A 145 -0.37 8.47 25.08
C ALA A 145 -1.24 8.02 23.90
N ASP A 146 -2.50 7.65 24.17
CA ASP A 146 -3.48 7.23 23.16
C ASP A 146 -3.76 8.39 22.17
N LYS A 147 -3.94 9.62 22.67
CA LYS A 147 -4.10 10.81 21.83
C LYS A 147 -2.88 11.04 20.94
N THR A 148 -1.68 11.02 21.52
CA THR A 148 -0.42 11.28 20.80
C THR A 148 -0.16 10.19 19.75
N ALA A 149 -0.52 8.94 20.05
CA ALA A 149 -0.44 7.83 19.09
C ALA A 149 -1.40 8.04 17.90
N LEU A 150 -2.66 8.45 18.16
CA LEU A 150 -3.64 8.78 17.12
C LEU A 150 -3.26 10.01 16.30
N GLU A 151 -2.74 11.06 16.94
CA GLU A 151 -2.27 12.28 16.27
C GLU A 151 -1.03 12.03 15.41
N SER A 152 -0.08 11.22 15.89
CA SER A 152 1.08 10.82 15.10
C SER A 152 0.72 9.90 13.94
N GLU A 153 -0.30 9.04 14.07
CA GLU A 153 -0.85 8.25 12.97
C GLU A 153 -1.58 9.12 11.93
N ALA A 154 -2.29 10.16 12.38
CA ALA A 154 -2.96 11.13 11.51
C ALA A 154 -2.01 12.14 10.83
N PHE A 155 -0.87 12.45 11.46
CA PHE A 155 0.12 13.43 10.99
C PHE A 155 0.63 13.10 9.58
N TRP A 156 0.98 11.83 9.33
CA TRP A 156 1.49 11.36 8.03
C TRP A 156 0.47 11.43 6.89
N LEU A 157 -0.82 11.55 7.21
CA LEU A 157 -1.92 11.52 6.23
C LEU A 157 -2.45 12.90 5.85
N GLN A 158 -2.10 13.97 6.59
CA GLN A 158 -2.80 15.26 6.47
C GLN A 158 -1.89 16.46 6.19
N THR A 159 -0.59 16.41 6.49
CA THR A 159 0.30 17.53 6.18
C THR A 159 0.66 17.53 4.70
N LYS A 160 0.27 18.60 3.97
CA LYS A 160 1.00 18.95 2.74
C LYS A 160 2.47 19.10 3.12
N SER A 161 3.32 18.27 2.53
CA SER A 161 4.75 18.37 2.73
C SER A 161 5.21 19.77 2.31
N ASP A 162 5.94 20.44 3.18
CA ASP A 162 6.66 21.64 2.80
C ASP A 162 7.84 21.21 1.92
N LEU A 163 7.74 21.47 0.61
CA LEU A 163 8.72 21.09 -0.40
C LEU A 163 9.62 22.27 -0.81
N ASN A 164 9.84 23.21 0.11
CA ASN A 164 10.61 24.43 -0.17
C ASN A 164 12.13 24.18 -0.32
N SER A 165 12.67 23.06 0.21
CA SER A 165 14.10 22.72 0.07
C SER A 165 14.35 21.58 -0.92
N GLU A 166 15.52 21.56 -1.55
CA GLU A 166 15.93 20.46 -2.44
C GLU A 166 15.95 19.12 -1.69
N MET A 167 16.50 19.09 -0.47
CA MET A 167 16.49 17.90 0.38
C MET A 167 15.06 17.36 0.63
N THR A 168 14.08 18.24 0.88
CA THR A 168 12.68 17.81 1.05
C THR A 168 12.06 17.27 -0.23
N LYS A 169 12.44 17.79 -1.41
CA LYS A 169 11.98 17.28 -2.71
C LYS A 169 12.60 15.92 -3.03
N GLU A 170 13.88 15.73 -2.75
CA GLU A 170 14.58 14.45 -2.93
C GLU A 170 13.94 13.33 -2.09
N LEU A 171 13.68 13.61 -0.81
CA LEU A 171 12.99 12.66 0.09
C LEU A 171 11.56 12.36 -0.36
N TYR A 172 10.83 13.38 -0.83
CA TYR A 172 9.49 13.20 -1.36
C TYR A 172 9.48 12.34 -2.65
N ALA A 173 10.45 12.56 -3.54
CA ALA A 173 10.63 11.78 -4.77
C ALA A 173 10.97 10.31 -4.47
N LEU A 174 11.79 10.04 -3.44
CA LEU A 174 12.04 8.68 -2.97
C LEU A 174 10.75 7.99 -2.51
N GLY A 175 9.90 8.69 -1.76
CA GLY A 175 8.59 8.19 -1.36
C GLY A 175 7.67 7.89 -2.54
N ILE A 176 7.61 8.77 -3.55
CA ILE A 176 6.89 8.52 -4.80
C ILE A 176 7.41 7.25 -5.49
N SER A 177 8.72 7.12 -5.64
CA SER A 177 9.35 5.97 -6.30
C SER A 177 8.96 4.65 -5.62
N MET A 178 9.00 4.60 -4.29
CA MET A 178 8.53 3.42 -3.53
C MET A 178 7.04 3.14 -3.76
N GLY A 179 6.20 4.17 -3.76
CA GLY A 179 4.77 4.03 -4.02
C GLY A 179 4.45 3.52 -5.43
N GLU A 180 5.18 3.98 -6.44
CA GLU A 180 5.02 3.52 -7.83
C GLU A 180 5.47 2.06 -8.00
N ASN A 181 6.54 1.64 -7.33
CA ASN A 181 6.95 0.23 -7.31
C ASN A 181 5.87 -0.66 -6.67
N ILE A 182 5.30 -0.23 -5.54
CA ILE A 182 4.19 -0.94 -4.90
C ILE A 182 2.98 -1.04 -5.84
N ARG A 183 2.64 0.04 -6.54
CA ARG A 183 1.54 0.06 -7.52
C ARG A 183 1.79 -0.89 -8.68
N ALA A 184 3.02 -0.95 -9.20
CA ALA A 184 3.39 -1.87 -10.28
C ALA A 184 3.18 -3.34 -9.87
N ILE A 185 3.63 -3.71 -8.66
CA ILE A 185 3.42 -5.06 -8.11
C ILE A 185 1.93 -5.38 -7.95
N GLN A 186 1.12 -4.42 -7.46
CA GLN A 186 -0.33 -4.61 -7.32
C GLN A 186 -1.02 -4.81 -8.68
N ASN A 187 -0.65 -4.00 -9.68
CA ASN A 187 -1.22 -4.11 -11.03
C ASN A 187 -0.90 -5.46 -11.67
N GLU A 188 0.34 -5.95 -11.53
CA GLU A 188 0.73 -7.27 -11.99
C GLU A 188 -0.11 -8.36 -11.32
N ARG A 189 -0.20 -8.34 -9.97
CA ARG A 189 -0.98 -9.33 -9.21
C ARG A 189 -2.47 -9.31 -9.55
N LYS A 190 -3.01 -8.14 -9.88
CA LYS A 190 -4.39 -7.99 -10.36
C LYS A 190 -4.62 -8.73 -11.68
N THR A 191 -3.63 -8.82 -12.57
CA THR A 191 -3.73 -9.65 -13.80
C THR A 191 -3.89 -11.14 -13.49
N TRP A 192 -3.46 -11.58 -12.30
CA TRP A 192 -3.68 -12.94 -11.80
C TRP A 192 -4.95 -13.10 -10.95
N GLY A 193 -5.77 -12.05 -10.84
CA GLY A 193 -7.00 -12.03 -10.05
C GLY A 193 -6.76 -11.88 -8.55
N LEU A 194 -5.58 -11.39 -8.12
CA LEU A 194 -5.29 -11.09 -6.73
C LEU A 194 -5.55 -9.61 -6.46
N GLU A 195 -6.60 -9.33 -5.70
CA GLU A 195 -6.91 -7.97 -5.23
C GLU A 195 -6.08 -7.64 -3.97
N THR A 196 -5.82 -6.35 -3.77
CA THR A 196 -5.09 -5.84 -2.62
C THR A 196 -5.94 -4.83 -1.87
N ASP A 197 -6.02 -4.97 -0.54
CA ASP A 197 -6.62 -3.94 0.30
C ASP A 197 -5.62 -2.82 0.57
N GLN A 198 -5.80 -1.70 -0.14
CA GLN A 198 -4.89 -0.56 -0.09
C GLN A 198 -4.78 0.02 1.34
N ASN A 199 -5.86 -0.01 2.12
CA ASN A 199 -5.87 0.55 3.48
C ASN A 199 -4.98 -0.27 4.41
N THR A 200 -5.12 -1.60 4.41
CA THR A 200 -4.25 -2.50 5.21
C THR A 200 -2.80 -2.41 4.77
N LEU A 201 -2.54 -2.31 3.45
CA LEU A 201 -1.17 -2.19 2.93
C LEU A 201 -0.49 -0.89 3.40
N VAL A 202 -1.17 0.25 3.28
CA VAL A 202 -0.65 1.54 3.73
C VAL A 202 -0.46 1.56 5.24
N LYS A 203 -1.39 0.97 6.00
CA LYS A 203 -1.25 0.83 7.46
C LYS A 203 0.00 0.01 7.83
N GLY A 204 0.24 -1.13 7.17
CA GLY A 204 1.43 -1.94 7.41
C GLY A 204 2.74 -1.21 7.09
N LEU A 205 2.77 -0.40 6.03
CA LEU A 205 3.94 0.43 5.69
C LEU A 205 4.20 1.50 6.78
N LEU A 206 3.15 2.19 7.23
CA LEU A 206 3.25 3.20 8.28
C LEU A 206 3.68 2.60 9.63
N ASP A 207 3.07 1.47 10.01
CA ASP A 207 3.43 0.73 11.23
C ASP A 207 4.89 0.29 11.19
N THR A 208 5.41 -0.10 10.02
CA THR A 208 6.84 -0.45 9.86
C THR A 208 7.75 0.75 10.07
N LEU A 209 7.45 1.89 9.44
CA LEU A 209 8.26 3.12 9.55
C LEU A 209 8.24 3.71 10.97
N THR A 210 7.17 3.46 11.73
CA THR A 210 6.99 3.96 13.10
C THR A 210 7.30 2.91 14.17
N ASN A 211 7.78 1.72 13.77
CA ASN A 211 8.07 0.60 14.67
C ASN A 211 6.87 0.17 15.54
N LYS A 212 5.67 0.18 14.95
CA LYS A 212 4.38 -0.21 15.55
C LYS A 212 3.77 -1.45 14.88
N SER A 213 4.59 -2.33 14.30
CA SER A 213 4.11 -3.56 13.66
C SER A 213 3.17 -4.33 14.59
N GLN A 214 1.97 -4.64 14.10
CA GLN A 214 0.95 -5.40 14.84
C GLN A 214 1.13 -6.92 14.72
N LEU A 215 2.07 -7.38 13.88
CA LEU A 215 2.37 -8.80 13.70
C LEU A 215 3.61 -9.20 14.49
N THR A 216 3.55 -10.38 15.13
CA THR A 216 4.77 -11.02 15.64
C THR A 216 5.66 -11.47 14.47
N PRO A 217 6.97 -11.71 14.69
CA PRO A 217 7.85 -12.21 13.63
C PRO A 217 7.34 -13.50 12.97
N GLU A 218 6.76 -14.42 13.75
CA GLU A 218 6.21 -15.69 13.25
C GLU A 218 4.98 -15.46 12.38
N GLN A 219 4.06 -14.58 12.83
CA GLN A 219 2.86 -14.21 12.07
C GLN A 219 3.23 -13.52 10.75
N TYR A 220 4.22 -12.63 10.79
CA TYR A 220 4.75 -11.96 9.60
C TYR A 220 5.31 -12.98 8.59
N GLN A 221 6.19 -13.87 9.02
CA GLN A 221 6.78 -14.89 8.16
C GLN A 221 5.74 -15.87 7.60
N LEU A 222 4.73 -16.23 8.40
CA LEU A 222 3.61 -17.06 7.94
C LEU A 222 2.77 -16.34 6.88
N ALA A 223 2.47 -15.06 7.09
CA ALA A 223 1.72 -14.24 6.14
C ALA A 223 2.46 -14.11 4.79
N LEU A 224 3.78 -13.94 4.81
CA LEU A 224 4.61 -13.92 3.60
C LEU A 224 4.56 -15.25 2.85
N ARG A 225 4.80 -16.39 3.52
CA ARG A 225 4.72 -17.72 2.88
C ARG A 225 3.35 -18.00 2.28
N ASN A 226 2.28 -17.65 3.00
CA ASN A 226 0.92 -17.80 2.49
C ASN A 226 0.65 -16.92 1.28
N THR A 227 1.27 -15.74 1.21
CA THR A 227 1.16 -14.84 0.05
C THR A 227 1.89 -15.41 -1.16
N GLU A 228 3.10 -15.92 -0.99
CA GLU A 228 3.86 -16.61 -2.05
C GLU A 228 3.03 -17.75 -2.66
N LYS A 229 2.49 -18.62 -1.79
CA LYS A 229 1.65 -19.75 -2.21
C LYS A 229 0.43 -19.30 -3.04
N ARG A 230 -0.27 -18.25 -2.60
CA ARG A 230 -1.42 -17.70 -3.35
C ARG A 230 -1.01 -17.13 -4.71
N ILE A 231 0.16 -16.51 -4.80
CA ILE A 231 0.69 -15.97 -6.06
C ILE A 231 1.00 -17.11 -7.03
N ASP A 232 1.65 -18.17 -6.57
CA ASP A 232 1.98 -19.32 -7.40
C ASP A 232 0.72 -20.03 -7.91
N GLU A 233 -0.24 -20.28 -7.03
CA GLU A 233 -1.53 -20.88 -7.40
C GLU A 233 -2.28 -20.02 -8.44
N ALA A 234 -2.29 -18.70 -8.27
CA ALA A 234 -2.92 -17.78 -9.20
C ALA A 234 -2.22 -17.77 -10.57
N ARG A 235 -0.89 -17.76 -10.60
CA ARG A 235 -0.09 -17.84 -11.83
C ARG A 235 -0.34 -19.13 -12.59
N VAL A 236 -0.32 -20.27 -11.90
CA VAL A 236 -0.61 -21.59 -12.49
C VAL A 236 -2.02 -21.59 -13.10
N LYS A 237 -3.01 -21.06 -12.37
CA LYS A 237 -4.39 -20.98 -12.85
C LYS A 237 -4.52 -20.11 -14.10
N VAL A 238 -3.89 -18.93 -14.12
CA VAL A 238 -3.92 -18.06 -15.30
C VAL A 238 -3.22 -18.72 -16.49
N ALA A 239 -2.06 -19.34 -16.30
CA ALA A 239 -1.36 -20.05 -17.35
C ALA A 239 -2.20 -21.20 -17.94
N ALA A 240 -2.85 -21.99 -17.09
CA ALA A 240 -3.75 -23.06 -17.52
C ALA A 240 -4.95 -22.52 -18.32
N ASN A 241 -5.58 -21.44 -17.85
CA ASN A 241 -6.68 -20.77 -18.55
C ASN A 241 -6.24 -20.21 -19.91
N GLN A 242 -5.07 -19.57 -19.98
CA GLN A 242 -4.49 -19.05 -21.22
C GLN A 242 -4.18 -20.19 -22.20
N GLN A 243 -3.61 -21.29 -21.73
CA GLN A 243 -3.34 -22.47 -22.55
C GLN A 243 -4.63 -23.08 -23.11
N GLN A 244 -5.65 -23.24 -22.28
CA GLN A 244 -6.95 -23.77 -22.70
C GLN A 244 -7.64 -22.85 -23.71
N ALA A 245 -7.65 -21.53 -23.45
CA ALA A 245 -8.19 -20.54 -24.37
C ALA A 245 -7.43 -20.55 -25.71
N GLY A 246 -6.10 -20.65 -25.65
CA GLY A 246 -5.23 -20.79 -26.84
C GLY A 246 -5.53 -22.04 -27.66
N GLN A 247 -5.68 -23.20 -27.00
CA GLN A 247 -6.06 -24.44 -27.67
C GLN A 247 -7.44 -24.33 -28.33
N LYS A 248 -8.43 -23.75 -27.63
CA LYS A 248 -9.79 -23.55 -28.16
C LYS A 248 -9.78 -22.60 -29.37
N ALA A 249 -9.05 -21.49 -29.27
CA ALA A 249 -8.91 -20.54 -30.38
C ALA A 249 -8.22 -21.18 -31.59
N LEU A 250 -7.17 -21.98 -31.37
CA LEU A 250 -6.48 -22.70 -32.44
C LEU A 250 -7.37 -23.75 -33.10
N GLN A 251 -8.15 -24.51 -32.32
CA GLN A 251 -9.12 -25.47 -32.87
C GLN A 251 -10.19 -24.76 -33.71
N ALA A 252 -10.75 -23.66 -33.20
CA ALA A 252 -11.72 -22.85 -33.95
C ALA A 252 -11.12 -22.26 -35.22
N PHE A 253 -9.84 -21.85 -35.20
CA PHE A 253 -9.15 -21.37 -36.39
C PHE A 253 -8.95 -22.48 -37.41
N LYS A 254 -8.45 -23.65 -37.01
CA LYS A 254 -8.26 -24.83 -37.88
C LYS A 254 -9.52 -25.26 -38.61
N ALA A 255 -10.69 -25.09 -37.98
CA ALA A 255 -11.98 -25.47 -38.56
C ALA A 255 -12.46 -24.51 -39.67
N LYS A 256 -11.84 -23.35 -39.85
CA LYS A 256 -12.22 -22.39 -40.91
C LYS A 256 -11.82 -22.89 -42.29
N ALA A 257 -12.67 -22.66 -43.28
CA ALA A 257 -12.38 -22.99 -44.66
C ALA A 257 -11.11 -22.28 -45.16
N GLY A 258 -10.27 -23.00 -45.93
CA GLY A 258 -9.04 -22.46 -46.50
C GLY A 258 -7.87 -22.31 -45.50
N VAL A 259 -8.03 -22.75 -44.24
CA VAL A 259 -6.91 -22.81 -43.29
C VAL A 259 -6.00 -24.00 -43.63
N LYS A 260 -4.69 -23.75 -43.62
CA LYS A 260 -3.64 -24.74 -43.94
C LYS A 260 -2.59 -24.76 -42.84
N LYS A 261 -1.87 -25.88 -42.73
CA LYS A 261 -0.70 -26.03 -41.86
C LYS A 261 0.57 -25.97 -42.70
N ASP A 262 1.51 -25.14 -42.31
CA ASP A 262 2.84 -25.14 -42.91
C ASP A 262 3.72 -26.24 -42.25
N PRO A 263 4.66 -26.87 -42.99
CA PRO A 263 5.59 -27.86 -42.41
C PRO A 263 6.39 -27.34 -41.21
N THR A 264 6.62 -26.03 -41.12
CA THR A 264 7.29 -25.39 -39.97
C THR A 264 6.41 -25.31 -38.72
N GLY A 265 5.12 -25.66 -38.80
CA GLY A 265 4.26 -25.90 -37.64
C GLY A 265 3.15 -24.86 -37.42
N PHE A 266 3.19 -23.71 -38.10
CA PHE A 266 2.14 -22.70 -37.97
C PHE A 266 0.92 -22.98 -38.84
N TRP A 267 -0.21 -22.41 -38.44
CA TRP A 267 -1.46 -22.44 -39.19
C TRP A 267 -1.72 -21.09 -39.82
N TYR A 268 -2.23 -21.06 -41.04
CA TYR A 268 -2.47 -19.82 -41.77
C TYR A 268 -3.72 -19.90 -42.63
N HIS A 269 -4.24 -18.73 -42.98
CA HIS A 269 -5.29 -18.53 -43.97
C HIS A 269 -4.87 -17.41 -44.91
N ILE A 270 -4.94 -17.64 -46.21
CA ILE A 270 -4.65 -16.61 -47.21
C ILE A 270 -5.99 -15.99 -47.62
N GLY A 271 -6.28 -14.78 -47.12
CA GLY A 271 -7.47 -14.04 -47.54
C GLY A 271 -7.31 -13.43 -48.95
N TYR A 272 -6.12 -12.94 -49.26
CA TYR A 272 -5.74 -12.46 -50.59
C TYR A 272 -4.31 -12.89 -50.90
N ALA A 273 -4.13 -13.60 -52.01
CA ALA A 273 -2.82 -14.12 -52.37
C ALA A 273 -1.88 -13.02 -52.88
N GLY A 274 -2.41 -11.98 -53.54
CA GLY A 274 -1.62 -11.04 -54.34
C GLY A 274 -1.63 -11.40 -55.83
N ASP A 275 -1.14 -10.48 -56.65
CA ASP A 275 -1.23 -10.53 -58.11
C ASP A 275 0.08 -10.95 -58.77
N GLU A 276 1.20 -10.42 -58.26
CA GLU A 276 2.53 -10.54 -58.88
C GLU A 276 3.52 -11.32 -58.02
N GLU A 277 4.45 -12.04 -58.65
CA GLU A 277 5.48 -12.75 -57.91
C GLU A 277 6.47 -11.79 -57.23
N ILE A 278 6.89 -12.16 -56.01
CA ILE A 278 7.92 -11.42 -55.28
C ILE A 278 9.26 -11.63 -56.00
N LYS A 279 9.77 -10.58 -56.64
CA LYS A 279 11.07 -10.60 -57.31
C LYS A 279 12.20 -10.84 -56.31
N ALA A 280 13.22 -11.60 -56.73
CA ALA A 280 14.43 -11.81 -55.92
C ALA A 280 15.08 -10.47 -55.55
N GLY A 281 15.45 -10.31 -54.27
CA GLY A 281 16.04 -9.07 -53.75
C GLY A 281 15.07 -7.88 -53.60
N ALA A 282 13.77 -8.04 -53.89
CA ALA A 282 12.79 -6.97 -53.71
C ALA A 282 12.66 -6.57 -52.24
N LYS A 283 12.49 -5.26 -52.00
CA LYS A 283 12.03 -4.75 -50.70
C LYS A 283 10.53 -4.95 -50.60
N ILE A 284 10.11 -5.69 -49.60
CA ILE A 284 8.72 -5.99 -49.30
C ILE A 284 8.34 -5.10 -48.12
N ALA A 285 7.20 -4.42 -48.19
CA ALA A 285 6.65 -3.65 -47.08
C ALA A 285 5.47 -4.41 -46.48
N ILE A 286 5.50 -4.61 -45.16
CA ILE A 286 4.40 -5.26 -44.43
C ILE A 286 3.87 -4.34 -43.34
N VAL A 287 2.59 -4.54 -43.05
CA VAL A 287 1.88 -3.96 -41.92
C VAL A 287 1.28 -5.12 -41.15
N VAL A 288 1.48 -5.15 -39.84
CA VAL A 288 1.10 -6.27 -38.99
C VAL A 288 0.20 -5.78 -37.86
N THR A 289 -0.88 -6.50 -37.63
CA THR A 289 -1.74 -6.34 -36.47
C THR A 289 -1.68 -7.62 -35.64
N GLU A 290 -1.27 -7.48 -34.39
CA GLU A 290 -1.21 -8.56 -33.41
C GLU A 290 -2.42 -8.48 -32.48
N LYS A 291 -3.07 -9.62 -32.28
CA LYS A 291 -4.25 -9.74 -31.41
C LYS A 291 -4.14 -10.97 -30.53
N LEU A 292 -4.57 -10.84 -29.28
CA LEU A 292 -4.79 -11.97 -28.39
C LEU A 292 -5.93 -12.86 -28.91
N THR A 293 -6.00 -14.09 -28.41
CA THR A 293 -7.03 -15.07 -28.80
C THR A 293 -8.45 -14.67 -28.43
N ASN A 294 -8.61 -13.70 -27.52
CA ASN A 294 -9.87 -13.07 -27.16
C ASN A 294 -10.25 -11.87 -28.07
N GLY A 295 -9.42 -11.54 -29.07
CA GLY A 295 -9.64 -10.44 -30.01
C GLY A 295 -9.07 -9.09 -29.56
N THR A 296 -8.55 -8.97 -28.33
CA THR A 296 -7.88 -7.75 -27.87
C THR A 296 -6.67 -7.46 -28.76
N VAL A 297 -6.64 -6.26 -29.35
CA VAL A 297 -5.50 -5.80 -30.17
C VAL A 297 -4.34 -5.49 -29.23
N VAL A 298 -3.19 -6.13 -29.48
CA VAL A 298 -1.94 -5.91 -28.75
C VAL A 298 -1.13 -4.82 -29.43
N GLN A 299 -0.96 -4.94 -30.75
CA GLN A 299 -0.24 -3.98 -31.58
C GLN A 299 -0.92 -3.86 -32.94
N ASP A 300 -0.98 -2.65 -33.47
CA ASP A 300 -1.49 -2.39 -34.82
C ASP A 300 -0.62 -1.37 -35.54
N MET A 301 0.16 -1.86 -36.50
CA MET A 301 1.07 -0.99 -37.25
C MET A 301 0.31 -0.02 -38.16
N GLU A 302 -0.84 -0.41 -38.72
CA GLU A 302 -1.59 0.42 -39.67
C GLU A 302 -2.17 1.64 -38.97
N SER A 303 -2.86 1.40 -37.85
CA SER A 303 -3.45 2.46 -37.01
C SER A 303 -2.40 3.44 -36.48
N ASN A 304 -1.15 3.00 -36.34
CA ASN A 304 -0.03 3.82 -35.89
C ASN A 304 0.79 4.44 -37.04
N GLY A 305 0.36 4.28 -38.30
CA GLY A 305 1.06 4.80 -39.47
C GLY A 305 2.46 4.19 -39.68
N LYS A 306 2.71 3.00 -39.12
CA LYS A 306 4.00 2.28 -39.19
C LYS A 306 3.93 1.19 -40.26
N MET A 307 5.05 0.97 -40.94
CA MET A 307 5.26 -0.18 -41.84
C MET A 307 6.71 -0.65 -41.74
N LEU A 308 6.94 -1.95 -41.94
CA LEU A 308 8.27 -2.54 -41.93
C LEU A 308 8.63 -2.94 -43.36
N SER A 309 9.66 -2.32 -43.92
CA SER A 309 10.12 -2.58 -45.28
C SER A 309 11.53 -3.16 -45.31
N GLN A 310 11.65 -4.44 -45.69
CA GLN A 310 12.93 -5.15 -45.73
C GLN A 310 13.00 -6.11 -46.94
N THR A 311 14.17 -6.65 -47.25
CA THR A 311 14.26 -7.78 -48.19
C THR A 311 13.69 -9.04 -47.52
N LEU A 312 13.22 -10.02 -48.31
CA LEU A 312 12.61 -11.25 -47.78
C LEU A 312 13.53 -11.96 -46.76
N GLU A 313 14.83 -12.02 -47.06
CA GLU A 313 15.84 -12.65 -46.21
C GLU A 313 16.08 -11.93 -44.89
N SER A 314 15.76 -10.64 -44.78
CA SER A 314 15.92 -9.87 -43.54
C SER A 314 14.72 -10.00 -42.59
N TYR A 315 13.60 -10.59 -43.02
CA TYR A 315 12.49 -10.88 -42.12
C TYR A 315 12.80 -12.05 -41.17
N PRO A 316 12.24 -12.05 -39.94
CA PRO A 316 12.32 -13.19 -39.03
C PRO A 316 11.82 -14.49 -39.70
N PRO A 317 12.36 -15.67 -39.34
CA PRO A 317 12.09 -16.92 -40.06
C PRO A 317 10.61 -17.24 -40.28
N LEU A 318 9.77 -17.02 -39.25
CA LEU A 318 8.33 -17.22 -39.33
C LEU A 318 7.67 -16.30 -40.37
N PHE A 319 8.00 -15.00 -40.33
CA PHE A 319 7.48 -14.00 -41.26
C PHE A 319 7.99 -14.24 -42.67
N ARG A 320 9.28 -14.53 -42.83
CA ARG A 320 9.88 -14.89 -44.12
C ARG A 320 9.12 -16.05 -44.76
N ARG A 321 8.83 -17.09 -43.98
CA ARG A 321 8.07 -18.24 -44.46
C ARG A 321 6.65 -17.85 -44.84
N ALA A 322 5.96 -17.07 -44.02
CA ALA A 322 4.59 -16.62 -44.29
C ALA A 322 4.50 -15.71 -45.53
N ILE A 323 5.41 -14.76 -45.67
CA ILE A 323 5.49 -13.84 -46.82
C ILE A 323 5.80 -14.62 -48.11
N SER A 324 6.61 -15.69 -48.05
CA SER A 324 6.89 -16.54 -49.20
C SER A 324 5.66 -17.31 -49.73
N LEU A 325 4.59 -17.40 -48.94
CA LEU A 325 3.32 -17.99 -49.35
C LEU A 325 2.41 -16.98 -50.08
N LEU A 326 2.82 -15.70 -50.14
CA LEU A 326 2.09 -14.60 -50.73
C LEU A 326 2.77 -14.07 -52.00
N LYS A 327 2.03 -13.23 -52.71
CA LYS A 327 2.40 -12.44 -53.89
C LYS A 327 2.29 -10.96 -53.56
N THR A 328 2.95 -10.11 -54.33
CA THR A 328 2.80 -8.65 -54.20
C THR A 328 1.48 -8.18 -54.79
N THR A 329 0.92 -7.12 -54.20
CA THR A 329 -0.18 -6.36 -54.79
C THR A 329 0.38 -5.43 -55.85
N ALA A 330 -0.30 -5.30 -57.00
CA ALA A 330 0.03 -4.23 -57.94
C ALA A 330 -0.14 -2.85 -57.25
N PRO A 331 0.70 -1.85 -57.56
CA PRO A 331 0.74 -0.55 -56.87
C PRO A 331 -0.59 0.22 -56.86
#